data_AF-A0A4T0BPU0-F1
#
_entry.id   AF-A0A4T0BPU0-F1
#
_cell.length_a   1.000
_cell.length_b   1.000
_cell.length_c   1.000
_cell.angle_alpha   90.00
_cell.angle_beta   90.00
_cell.angle_gamma   90.00
#
_symmetry.space_group_name_H-M   'P 1'
#
loop_
_entity.id
_entity.type
_entity.pdbx_description
1 polymer ?
#
loop_
_entity_poly.entity_id
_entity_poly.type
_entity_poly.pdbx_seq_one_letter_code
_entity_poly.pdbx_strand_id
1 'polypeptide(L)'
;MTDPCLCNDGHASLKVPGFSDVPLDLEIYPQNRFTHGATEWAQWPNLTARELAMLGLMNDLTEEHGWHKNIFDDNLMVDWRMHALSRPLISPKAWDWCLAELQDKALYFEQTGNIVVFNTGAGIVKSDAVAEMIQTELRDAAKLLEADEKAPRQQVVLNLVDPSLFPLVYGRTRVLMDSGRVSLDSTINSFGRGAIVLDIPPGYFRPRRNVRRYPSWSEEVTPRATNSDDERWSARSQWLPCEVDFINNSGTDVRITSYVNNLHPIRSRALYGTIEKLISQSIEPWNQILIKQNRGHTPIRIRTYGVEPDNERPKWATWDNLRKLESDRSNTAFKEAVDEIKEYLALPEKLEGREGDQISPTWETENGGLSKALYTKWKRLRTWRHPEPGTAFSFDDWKAGRAGKTIIDRKIDDPDFNTCHNF
;
A
#
# COMPACT_ATOMS: atom_id res chain seq x y z
N MET A 1 -24.92 4.23 -14.47
CA MET A 1 -25.59 4.55 -13.19
C MET A 1 -25.27 6.00 -12.86
N THR A 2 -26.23 6.74 -12.34
CA THR A 2 -26.04 8.13 -11.88
C THR A 2 -25.62 8.11 -10.41
N ASP A 3 -24.56 8.83 -10.06
CA ASP A 3 -24.10 8.94 -8.66
C ASP A 3 -25.23 9.40 -7.73
N PRO A 4 -25.19 9.00 -6.45
CA PRO A 4 -26.03 9.63 -5.44
C PRO A 4 -25.73 11.13 -5.40
N CYS A 5 -26.77 11.96 -5.39
CA CYS A 5 -26.62 13.40 -5.23
C CYS A 5 -26.29 13.70 -3.76
N LEU A 6 -25.00 13.76 -3.45
CA LEU A 6 -24.49 14.30 -2.19
C LEU A 6 -24.44 15.81 -2.31
N CYS A 7 -25.09 16.52 -1.39
CA CYS A 7 -25.24 17.96 -1.44
C CYS A 7 -24.95 18.56 -0.07
N ASN A 8 -23.93 19.42 -0.02
CA ASN A 8 -23.50 20.17 1.16
C ASN A 8 -23.30 21.66 0.83
N ASP A 9 -24.11 22.21 -0.08
CA ASP A 9 -24.02 23.61 -0.52
C ASP A 9 -24.71 24.59 0.46
N GLY A 10 -25.52 24.07 1.38
CA GLY A 10 -26.28 24.84 2.37
C GLY A 10 -27.60 25.41 1.87
N HIS A 11 -28.04 25.07 0.65
CA HIS A 11 -29.30 25.55 0.07
C HIS A 11 -30.48 24.61 0.31
N ALA A 12 -30.21 23.37 0.69
CA ALA A 12 -31.22 22.34 0.98
C ALA A 12 -30.81 21.51 2.21
N SER A 13 -31.63 20.50 2.52
CA SER A 13 -31.31 19.55 3.58
C SER A 13 -29.98 18.85 3.32
N LEU A 14 -29.19 18.68 4.37
CA LEU A 14 -27.87 18.07 4.31
C LEU A 14 -27.95 16.63 3.77
N LYS A 15 -27.23 16.35 2.68
CA LYS A 15 -27.13 15.02 2.07
C LYS A 15 -25.68 14.55 2.03
N VAL A 16 -25.21 14.01 3.15
CA VAL A 16 -23.87 13.41 3.30
C VAL A 16 -23.96 12.13 4.14
N PRO A 17 -23.04 11.16 3.98
CA PRO A 17 -23.10 9.88 4.70
C PRO A 17 -23.30 10.02 6.21
N GLY A 18 -24.30 9.29 6.74
CA GLY A 18 -24.67 9.31 8.16
C GLY A 18 -25.68 10.40 8.55
N PHE A 19 -26.27 11.12 7.60
CA PHE A 19 -27.28 12.16 7.83
C PHE A 19 -28.49 12.04 6.90
N SER A 20 -29.62 12.58 7.36
CA SER A 20 -30.92 12.57 6.67
C SER A 20 -31.36 11.14 6.33
N ASP A 21 -31.18 10.72 5.09
CA ASP A 21 -31.51 9.41 4.54
C ASP A 21 -30.30 8.72 3.88
N VAL A 22 -29.10 9.26 4.06
CA VAL A 22 -27.88 8.80 3.41
C VAL A 22 -27.16 7.77 4.29
N PRO A 23 -27.01 6.51 3.83
CA PRO A 23 -26.27 5.48 4.56
C PRO A 23 -24.84 5.91 4.88
N LEU A 24 -24.34 5.49 6.03
CA LEU A 24 -22.98 5.81 6.48
C LEU A 24 -21.89 5.21 5.56
N ASP A 25 -22.18 4.06 4.98
CA ASP A 25 -21.31 3.28 4.08
C ASP A 25 -21.53 3.64 2.59
N LEU A 26 -22.29 4.70 2.29
CA LEU A 26 -22.50 5.12 0.93
C LEU A 26 -21.21 5.65 0.31
N GLU A 27 -20.82 5.06 -0.81
CA GLU A 27 -19.69 5.49 -1.64
C GLU A 27 -20.17 5.92 -3.04
N ILE A 28 -19.45 6.87 -3.65
CA ILE A 28 -19.63 7.25 -5.07
C ILE A 28 -19.25 6.06 -5.96
N TYR A 29 -19.87 5.92 -7.15
CA TYR A 29 -19.55 4.80 -8.02
C TYR A 29 -18.06 4.82 -8.47
N PRO A 30 -17.38 3.66 -8.57
CA PRO A 30 -15.95 3.60 -8.86
C PRO A 30 -15.50 4.32 -10.14
N GLN A 31 -16.35 4.45 -11.16
CA GLN A 31 -16.02 5.21 -12.37
C GLN A 31 -15.90 6.73 -12.16
N ASN A 32 -16.51 7.27 -11.10
CA ASN A 32 -16.62 8.70 -10.85
C ASN A 32 -15.72 9.18 -9.69
N ARG A 33 -14.97 8.27 -9.06
CA ARG A 33 -14.00 8.59 -7.99
C ARG A 33 -12.66 7.91 -8.21
N PHE A 34 -11.66 8.33 -7.43
CA PHE A 34 -10.39 7.62 -7.36
C PHE A 34 -10.55 6.31 -6.57
N THR A 35 -9.73 5.32 -6.92
CA THR A 35 -9.74 4.00 -6.30
C THR A 35 -9.04 4.06 -4.95
N HIS A 36 -9.57 3.38 -3.94
CA HIS A 36 -8.94 3.31 -2.61
C HIS A 36 -8.44 1.90 -2.25
N GLY A 37 -7.40 1.86 -1.41
CA GLY A 37 -6.76 0.60 -0.98
C GLY A 37 -7.53 -0.21 0.07
N ALA A 38 -8.69 0.27 0.54
CA ALA A 38 -9.46 -0.45 1.56
C ALA A 38 -10.07 -1.76 1.03
N THR A 39 -10.63 -1.75 -0.20
CA THR A 39 -11.32 -2.92 -0.77
C THR A 39 -11.21 -3.03 -2.30
N GLU A 40 -10.72 -2.00 -3.00
CA GLU A 40 -10.83 -1.93 -4.46
C GLU A 40 -9.50 -2.13 -5.18
N TRP A 41 -8.47 -1.41 -4.75
CA TRP A 41 -7.15 -1.52 -5.37
C TRP A 41 -6.28 -2.50 -4.61
N ALA A 42 -5.80 -3.51 -5.31
CA ALA A 42 -4.70 -4.36 -4.87
C ALA A 42 -3.75 -4.59 -6.06
N GLN A 43 -2.45 -4.46 -5.80
CA GLN A 43 -1.44 -4.77 -6.80
C GLN A 43 -1.47 -6.26 -7.14
N TRP A 44 -1.91 -6.60 -8.34
CA TRP A 44 -1.92 -7.98 -8.84
C TRP A 44 -1.30 -8.08 -10.25
N PRO A 45 -0.36 -9.00 -10.50
CA PRO A 45 0.29 -9.88 -9.52
C PRO A 45 1.14 -9.08 -8.51
N ASN A 46 1.46 -9.72 -7.38
CA ASN A 46 2.33 -9.14 -6.35
C ASN A 46 3.70 -8.77 -6.93
N LEU A 47 4.28 -7.69 -6.41
CA LEU A 47 5.65 -7.30 -6.75
C LEU A 47 6.63 -8.36 -6.26
N THR A 48 7.65 -8.64 -7.07
CA THR A 48 8.72 -9.54 -6.66
C THR A 48 9.58 -8.87 -5.59
N ALA A 49 10.19 -9.67 -4.70
CA ALA A 49 11.10 -9.14 -3.68
C ALA A 49 12.26 -8.32 -4.29
N ARG A 50 12.72 -8.70 -5.49
CA ARG A 50 13.73 -7.95 -6.23
C ARG A 50 13.19 -6.61 -6.73
N GLU A 51 11.97 -6.58 -7.28
CA GLU A 51 11.37 -5.31 -7.71
C GLU A 51 11.17 -4.34 -6.52
N LEU A 52 10.78 -4.84 -5.34
CA LEU A 52 10.74 -4.02 -4.13
C LEU A 52 12.13 -3.47 -3.76
N ALA A 53 13.18 -4.28 -3.84
CA ALA A 53 14.55 -3.82 -3.61
C ALA A 53 14.98 -2.75 -4.62
N MET A 54 14.63 -2.92 -5.91
CA MET A 54 14.87 -1.93 -6.96
C MET A 54 14.17 -0.60 -6.68
N LEU A 55 12.90 -0.63 -6.28
CA LEU A 55 12.13 0.56 -5.92
C LEU A 55 12.73 1.26 -4.69
N GLY A 56 13.16 0.51 -3.68
CA GLY A 56 13.85 1.04 -2.51
C GLY A 56 15.20 1.69 -2.88
N LEU A 57 15.98 1.06 -3.76
CA LEU A 57 17.22 1.66 -4.28
C LEU A 57 16.95 2.98 -5.00
N MET A 58 15.98 3.02 -5.91
CA MET A 58 15.63 4.25 -6.62
C MET A 58 15.11 5.32 -5.67
N ASN A 59 14.36 4.95 -4.63
CA ASN A 59 13.91 5.89 -3.62
C ASN A 59 15.11 6.53 -2.90
N ASP A 60 16.05 5.72 -2.43
CA ASP A 60 17.20 6.23 -1.67
C ASP A 60 18.13 7.09 -2.54
N LEU A 61 18.43 6.66 -3.78
CA LEU A 61 19.29 7.43 -4.67
C LEU A 61 18.69 8.79 -5.05
N THR A 62 17.37 8.91 -5.02
CA THR A 62 16.67 10.16 -5.35
C THR A 62 16.52 11.09 -4.14
N GLU A 63 16.98 10.68 -2.95
CA GLU A 63 17.18 11.57 -1.80
C GLU A 63 18.52 12.32 -1.86
N GLU A 64 19.47 11.84 -2.66
CA GLU A 64 20.78 12.48 -2.79
C GLU A 64 20.66 13.84 -3.48
N HIS A 65 21.31 14.86 -2.90
CA HIS A 65 21.28 16.19 -3.48
C HIS A 65 21.91 16.20 -4.87
N GLY A 66 21.18 16.74 -5.85
CA GLY A 66 21.66 16.79 -7.24
C GLY A 66 21.66 15.45 -7.97
N TRP A 67 20.98 14.40 -7.46
CA TRP A 67 20.93 13.06 -8.07
C TRP A 67 20.64 13.10 -9.58
N HIS A 68 19.73 13.97 -10.03
CA HIS A 68 19.29 14.10 -11.42
C HIS A 68 20.41 14.54 -12.38
N LYS A 69 21.46 15.20 -11.88
CA LYS A 69 22.67 15.54 -12.63
C LYS A 69 23.74 14.47 -12.45
N ASN A 70 23.92 14.02 -11.21
CA ASN A 70 24.96 13.06 -10.84
C ASN A 70 24.78 11.69 -11.50
N ILE A 71 23.54 11.31 -11.87
CA ILE A 71 23.24 10.04 -12.56
C ILE A 71 23.87 9.93 -13.96
N PHE A 72 24.40 11.04 -14.50
CA PHE A 72 25.11 11.10 -15.77
C PHE A 72 26.63 11.23 -15.62
N ASP A 73 27.17 11.28 -14.39
CA ASP A 73 28.62 11.33 -14.14
C ASP A 73 29.18 9.92 -13.96
N ASP A 74 29.91 9.45 -14.98
CA ASP A 74 30.51 8.10 -15.00
C ASP A 74 31.36 7.79 -13.75
N ASN A 75 32.02 8.78 -13.15
CA ASN A 75 32.86 8.54 -11.97
C ASN A 75 32.01 8.27 -10.73
N LEU A 76 30.96 9.07 -10.50
CA LEU A 76 30.03 8.86 -9.38
C LEU A 76 29.24 7.55 -9.54
N MET A 77 28.95 7.16 -10.79
CA MET A 77 28.23 5.93 -11.07
C MET A 77 29.01 4.67 -10.68
N VAL A 78 30.35 4.70 -10.63
CA VAL A 78 31.16 3.57 -10.13
C VAL A 78 30.86 3.30 -8.67
N ASP A 79 30.90 4.34 -7.83
CA ASP A 79 30.65 4.22 -6.39
C ASP A 79 29.20 3.85 -6.11
N TRP A 80 28.25 4.47 -6.82
CA TRP A 80 26.83 4.16 -6.69
C TRP A 80 26.52 2.72 -7.10
N ARG A 81 27.15 2.23 -8.18
CA ARG A 81 27.03 0.83 -8.60
C ARG A 81 27.59 -0.12 -7.55
N MET A 82 28.76 0.18 -6.99
CA MET A 82 29.36 -0.66 -5.94
C MET A 82 28.43 -0.75 -4.71
N HIS A 83 27.91 0.39 -4.26
CA HIS A 83 26.97 0.43 -3.15
C HIS A 83 25.66 -0.31 -3.47
N ALA A 84 25.09 -0.09 -4.66
CA ALA A 84 23.87 -0.76 -5.09
C ALA A 84 24.03 -2.28 -5.13
N LEU A 85 25.12 -2.78 -5.72
CA LEU A 85 25.40 -4.23 -5.81
C LEU A 85 25.72 -4.88 -4.45
N SER A 86 26.07 -4.09 -3.44
CA SER A 86 26.21 -4.59 -2.06
C SER A 86 24.86 -4.86 -1.39
N ARG A 87 23.76 -4.28 -1.90
CA ARG A 87 22.42 -4.45 -1.33
C ARG A 87 21.82 -5.81 -1.70
N PRO A 88 21.10 -6.47 -0.78
CA PRO A 88 20.39 -7.71 -1.08
C PRO A 88 19.47 -7.55 -2.29
N LEU A 89 19.44 -8.58 -3.15
CA LEU A 89 18.60 -8.70 -4.34
C LEU A 89 18.88 -7.72 -5.51
N ILE A 90 19.82 -6.78 -5.37
CA ILE A 90 20.27 -5.94 -6.47
C ILE A 90 21.34 -6.67 -7.28
N SER A 91 20.90 -7.34 -8.35
CA SER A 91 21.79 -7.95 -9.34
C SER A 91 22.34 -6.89 -10.31
N PRO A 92 23.37 -7.21 -11.13
CA PRO A 92 23.80 -6.35 -12.22
C PRO A 92 22.65 -5.93 -13.17
N LYS A 93 21.75 -6.86 -13.51
CA LYS A 93 20.57 -6.56 -14.34
C LYS A 93 19.58 -5.62 -13.64
N ALA A 94 19.39 -5.79 -12.34
CA ALA A 94 18.53 -4.92 -11.53
C ALA A 94 19.12 -3.51 -11.45
N TRP A 95 20.44 -3.40 -11.26
CA TRP A 95 21.16 -2.14 -11.30
C TRP A 95 21.02 -1.43 -12.65
N ASP A 96 21.33 -2.12 -13.75
CA ASP A 96 21.27 -1.55 -15.09
C ASP A 96 19.84 -1.03 -15.41
N TRP A 97 18.82 -1.75 -14.94
CA TRP A 97 17.42 -1.31 -15.06
C TRP A 97 17.12 -0.07 -14.21
N CYS A 98 17.52 -0.06 -12.93
CA CYS A 98 17.33 1.10 -12.06
C CYS A 98 18.03 2.35 -12.63
N LEU A 99 19.24 2.17 -13.18
CA LEU A 99 19.98 3.25 -13.81
C LEU A 99 19.24 3.84 -15.01
N ALA A 100 18.78 2.98 -15.94
CA ALA A 100 18.00 3.42 -17.10
C ALA A 100 16.72 4.16 -16.69
N GLU A 101 16.02 3.66 -15.67
CA GLU A 101 14.81 4.30 -15.17
C GLU A 101 15.09 5.65 -14.49
N LEU A 102 16.17 5.75 -13.69
CA LEU A 102 16.56 7.01 -13.05
C LEU A 102 17.00 8.07 -14.06
N GLN A 103 17.74 7.68 -15.10
CA GLN A 103 18.13 8.59 -16.19
C GLN A 103 16.92 9.14 -16.93
N ASP A 104 15.90 8.30 -17.19
CA ASP A 104 14.64 8.76 -17.79
C ASP A 104 13.88 9.73 -16.87
N LYS A 105 13.80 9.38 -15.57
CA LYS A 105 13.14 10.22 -14.56
C LYS A 105 13.85 11.55 -14.33
N ALA A 106 15.18 11.61 -14.47
CA ALA A 106 15.95 12.83 -14.29
C ALA A 106 15.50 13.92 -15.28
N LEU A 107 15.21 13.55 -16.54
CA LEU A 107 14.72 14.48 -17.55
C LEU A 107 13.36 15.09 -17.18
N TYR A 108 12.46 14.27 -16.63
CA TYR A 108 11.16 14.73 -16.16
C TYR A 108 11.27 15.59 -14.89
N PHE A 109 12.16 15.22 -13.98
CA PHE A 109 12.44 15.97 -12.77
C PHE A 109 12.99 17.36 -13.08
N GLU A 110 13.91 17.50 -14.03
CA GLU A 110 14.42 18.82 -14.44
C GLU A 110 13.33 19.74 -15.00
N GLN A 111 12.30 19.18 -15.64
CA GLN A 111 11.20 19.95 -16.21
C GLN A 111 10.15 20.35 -15.17
N THR A 112 9.90 19.50 -14.17
CA THR A 112 8.71 19.60 -13.29
C THR A 112 9.03 19.78 -11.81
N GLY A 113 10.25 19.49 -11.38
CA GLY A 113 10.63 19.39 -9.97
C GLY A 113 10.01 18.18 -9.24
N ASN A 114 9.34 17.28 -9.97
CA ASN A 114 8.63 16.13 -9.40
C ASN A 114 9.30 14.82 -9.81
N ILE A 115 9.32 13.86 -8.89
CA ILE A 115 9.75 12.49 -9.19
C ILE A 115 8.78 11.48 -8.62
N VAL A 116 8.34 10.55 -9.47
CA VAL A 116 7.57 9.38 -9.03
C VAL A 116 8.54 8.27 -8.58
N VAL A 117 8.41 7.85 -7.34
CA VAL A 117 9.04 6.67 -6.75
C VAL A 117 7.98 5.64 -6.38
N PHE A 118 8.40 4.39 -6.16
CA PHE A 118 7.47 3.26 -5.98
C PHE A 118 6.43 3.15 -7.11
N ASN A 119 6.74 3.67 -8.29
CA ASN A 119 5.87 3.66 -9.48
C ASN A 119 5.61 2.21 -9.91
N THR A 120 4.44 1.74 -9.48
CA THR A 120 3.83 0.44 -9.78
C THR A 120 2.35 0.72 -10.06
N GLY A 121 1.43 -0.11 -9.55
CA GLY A 121 0.01 0.18 -9.64
C GLY A 121 -0.45 1.38 -8.80
N ALA A 122 0.25 1.70 -7.71
CA ALA A 122 0.11 2.94 -6.97
C ALA A 122 1.52 3.54 -6.77
N GLY A 123 1.68 4.84 -7.00
CA GLY A 123 2.97 5.54 -6.92
C GLY A 123 3.01 6.59 -5.83
N ILE A 124 4.22 7.09 -5.54
CA ILE A 124 4.46 8.21 -4.64
C ILE A 124 5.21 9.28 -5.43
N VAL A 125 4.70 10.51 -5.44
CA VAL A 125 5.44 11.66 -6.01
C VAL A 125 6.15 12.38 -4.88
N LYS A 126 7.44 12.69 -5.09
CA LYS A 126 8.25 13.57 -4.24
C LYS A 126 8.48 14.89 -4.96
N SER A 127 8.46 15.98 -4.20
CA SER A 127 8.69 17.34 -4.70
C SER A 127 9.14 18.25 -3.56
N ASP A 128 10.27 18.93 -3.73
CA ASP A 128 10.75 19.94 -2.78
C ASP A 128 10.18 21.33 -3.06
N ALA A 129 9.63 21.54 -4.27
CA ALA A 129 9.14 22.85 -4.72
C ALA A 129 8.09 23.44 -3.77
N VAL A 130 7.18 22.59 -3.28
CA VAL A 130 6.14 23.00 -2.34
C VAL A 130 6.75 23.43 -1.02
N ALA A 131 7.65 22.61 -0.47
CA ALA A 131 8.29 22.89 0.80
C ALA A 131 9.11 24.18 0.75
N GLU A 132 9.90 24.40 -0.30
CA GLU A 132 10.70 25.62 -0.48
C GLU A 132 9.84 26.89 -0.58
N MET A 133 8.68 26.80 -1.26
CA MET A 133 7.79 27.94 -1.45
C MET A 133 7.12 28.41 -0.15
N ILE A 134 6.66 27.49 0.69
CA ILE A 134 5.85 27.82 1.87
C ILE A 134 6.57 27.60 3.21
N GLN A 135 7.86 27.24 3.20
CA GLN A 135 8.59 26.83 4.39
C GLN A 135 8.51 27.86 5.52
N THR A 136 8.78 29.13 5.21
CA THR A 136 8.80 30.21 6.17
C THR A 136 7.41 30.44 6.76
N GLU A 137 6.37 30.43 5.91
CA GLU A 137 4.97 30.57 6.33
C GLU A 137 4.56 29.43 7.27
N LEU A 138 4.92 28.18 6.96
CA LEU A 138 4.65 27.02 7.82
C LEU A 138 5.39 27.11 9.15
N ARG A 139 6.66 27.51 9.16
CA ARG A 139 7.45 27.66 10.39
C ARG A 139 6.85 28.72 11.30
N ASP A 140 6.45 29.87 10.76
CA ASP A 140 5.90 30.95 11.56
C ASP A 140 4.49 30.63 12.06
N ALA A 141 3.68 29.93 11.25
CA ALA A 141 2.40 29.41 11.68
C ALA A 141 2.54 28.34 12.79
N ALA A 142 3.53 27.45 12.68
CA ALA A 142 3.80 26.44 13.70
C ALA A 142 4.16 27.08 15.05
N LYS A 143 5.07 28.07 15.07
CA LYS A 143 5.41 28.82 16.29
C LYS A 143 4.19 29.45 16.96
N LEU A 144 3.27 30.00 16.16
CA LEU A 144 2.04 30.61 16.67
C LEU A 144 1.14 29.56 17.35
N LEU A 145 0.97 28.38 16.74
CA LEU A 145 0.15 27.31 17.29
C LEU A 145 0.79 26.69 18.54
N GLU A 146 2.11 26.48 18.53
CA GLU A 146 2.87 25.98 19.68
C GLU A 146 2.76 26.89 20.91
N ALA A 147 2.69 28.21 20.71
CA ALA A 147 2.53 29.18 21.80
C ALA A 147 1.14 29.11 22.46
N ASP A 148 0.11 28.74 21.70
CA ASP A 148 -1.27 28.61 22.18
C ASP A 148 -1.51 27.25 22.88
N GLU A 149 -0.63 26.26 22.65
CA GLU A 149 -0.76 24.93 23.22
C GLU A 149 -0.30 24.87 24.68
N LYS A 150 -1.25 24.57 25.59
CA LYS A 150 -0.99 24.48 27.04
C LYS A 150 -0.67 23.06 27.52
N ALA A 151 -0.53 22.09 26.61
CA ALA A 151 -0.42 20.68 26.95
C ALA A 151 1.01 20.30 27.44
N PRO A 152 1.14 19.34 28.37
CA PRO A 152 2.45 18.88 28.83
C PRO A 152 3.21 18.17 27.70
N ARG A 153 4.49 18.50 27.54
CA ARG A 153 5.47 17.98 26.54
C ARG A 153 5.81 16.49 26.69
N GLN A 154 4.83 15.60 26.88
CA GLN A 154 5.06 14.16 27.05
C GLN A 154 4.90 13.36 25.74
N GLN A 155 4.38 13.95 24.68
CA GLN A 155 4.32 13.30 23.36
C GLN A 155 5.60 13.55 22.55
N VAL A 156 6.05 12.51 21.85
CA VAL A 156 7.22 12.55 20.94
C VAL A 156 6.89 13.28 19.63
N VAL A 157 5.61 13.35 19.26
CA VAL A 157 5.11 14.05 18.07
C VAL A 157 3.93 14.94 18.48
N LEU A 158 3.97 16.20 18.06
CA LEU A 158 2.96 17.20 18.36
C LEU A 158 2.09 17.46 17.12
N ASN A 159 0.79 17.15 17.21
CA ASN A 159 -0.15 17.41 16.12
C ASN A 159 -0.80 18.80 16.31
N LEU A 160 -0.16 19.85 15.77
CA LEU A 160 -0.65 21.23 15.88
C LEU A 160 -2.03 21.42 15.22
N VAL A 161 -2.29 20.69 14.13
CA VAL A 161 -3.60 20.60 13.49
C VAL A 161 -3.97 19.12 13.43
N ASP A 162 -4.92 18.71 14.27
CA ASP A 162 -5.34 17.32 14.40
C ASP A 162 -6.81 17.16 13.95
N PRO A 163 -7.08 16.42 12.86
CA PRO A 163 -8.44 16.20 12.39
C PRO A 163 -9.30 15.39 13.38
N SER A 164 -8.68 14.68 14.32
CA SER A 164 -9.34 13.87 15.35
C SER A 164 -9.78 14.65 16.58
N LEU A 165 -9.33 15.89 16.76
CA LEU A 165 -9.84 16.75 17.82
C LEU A 165 -11.22 17.29 17.45
N PHE A 166 -12.11 17.42 18.43
CA PHE A 166 -13.48 17.93 18.21
C PHE A 166 -14.26 17.24 17.06
N PRO A 167 -14.24 15.90 16.96
CA PRO A 167 -14.97 15.21 15.90
C PRO A 167 -16.47 15.41 16.10
N LEU A 168 -17.24 15.16 15.04
CA LEU A 168 -18.66 14.97 15.19
C LEU A 168 -18.90 13.77 16.11
N VAL A 169 -19.79 13.91 17.09
CA VAL A 169 -20.24 12.83 17.97
C VAL A 169 -21.75 12.74 17.87
N TYR A 170 -22.26 11.59 17.44
CA TYR A 170 -23.70 11.34 17.36
C TYR A 170 -24.35 11.48 18.73
N GLY A 171 -25.56 12.06 18.78
CA GLY A 171 -26.25 12.37 20.03
C GLY A 171 -25.75 13.59 20.81
N ARG A 172 -24.67 14.25 20.34
CA ARG A 172 -24.06 15.38 21.05
C ARG A 172 -23.81 16.60 20.18
N THR A 173 -23.21 16.40 19.00
CA THR A 173 -22.83 17.50 18.12
C THR A 173 -24.07 18.12 17.47
N ARG A 174 -24.08 19.45 17.35
CA ARG A 174 -25.14 20.19 16.64
C ARG A 174 -24.81 20.31 15.16
N VAL A 175 -25.79 20.09 14.29
CA VAL A 175 -25.65 20.16 12.83
C VAL A 175 -26.79 20.98 12.23
N LEU A 176 -26.47 21.73 11.17
CA LEU A 176 -27.43 22.45 10.34
C LEU A 176 -28.03 21.47 9.33
N MET A 177 -29.15 20.83 9.70
CA MET A 177 -29.73 19.74 8.91
C MET A 177 -30.60 20.23 7.74
N ASP A 178 -31.37 21.31 7.92
CA ASP A 178 -32.42 21.70 6.97
C ASP A 178 -31.93 22.69 5.91
N SER A 179 -30.99 23.57 6.28
CA SER A 179 -30.32 24.53 5.39
C SER A 179 -29.20 25.26 6.14
N GLY A 180 -28.38 25.97 5.39
CA GLY A 180 -27.30 26.82 5.87
C GLY A 180 -25.93 26.16 5.77
N ARG A 181 -24.90 27.00 5.79
CA ARG A 181 -23.50 26.59 5.72
C ARG A 181 -22.70 27.40 6.74
N VAL A 182 -21.70 26.77 7.35
CA VAL A 182 -20.72 27.46 8.19
C VAL A 182 -19.57 27.89 7.28
N SER A 183 -19.60 29.15 6.83
CA SER A 183 -18.49 29.72 6.07
C SER A 183 -17.34 30.11 6.99
N LEU A 184 -16.12 30.16 6.46
CA LEU A 184 -14.93 30.55 7.21
C LEU A 184 -15.13 31.87 7.97
N ASP A 185 -15.70 32.89 7.32
CA ASP A 185 -15.92 34.22 7.90
C ASP A 185 -17.07 34.28 8.92
N SER A 186 -18.06 33.38 8.79
CA SER A 186 -19.22 33.32 9.70
C SER A 186 -19.10 32.28 10.81
N THR A 187 -17.98 31.55 10.87
CA THR A 187 -17.73 30.45 11.81
C THR A 187 -18.09 30.81 13.25
N ILE A 188 -17.58 31.94 13.75
CA ILE A 188 -17.79 32.38 15.15
C ILE A 188 -19.27 32.70 15.42
N ASN A 189 -19.93 33.36 14.47
CA ASN A 189 -21.34 33.77 14.60
C ASN A 189 -22.31 32.59 14.45
N SER A 190 -21.83 31.44 13.96
CA SER A 190 -22.59 30.21 13.78
C SER A 190 -22.55 29.30 15.01
N PHE A 191 -21.77 29.67 16.03
CA PHE A 191 -21.62 28.86 17.24
C PHE A 191 -22.96 28.60 17.93
N GLY A 192 -23.18 27.35 18.34
CA GLY A 192 -24.41 26.92 19.04
C GLY A 192 -25.65 26.77 18.16
N ARG A 193 -25.59 27.11 16.86
CA ARG A 193 -26.69 26.88 15.91
C ARG A 193 -26.85 25.39 15.57
N GLY A 194 -27.96 25.05 14.92
CA GLY A 194 -28.31 23.69 14.52
C GLY A 194 -28.96 22.87 15.63
N ALA A 195 -29.38 21.65 15.26
CA ALA A 195 -30.01 20.70 16.17
C ALA A 195 -29.02 19.58 16.53
N ILE A 196 -29.19 18.99 17.72
CA ILE A 196 -28.41 17.80 18.10
C ILE A 196 -28.80 16.66 17.18
N VAL A 197 -27.81 16.01 16.59
CA VAL A 197 -27.99 14.89 15.67
C VAL A 197 -28.49 13.65 16.41
N LEU A 198 -29.10 12.72 15.70
CA LEU A 198 -29.53 11.43 16.28
C LEU A 198 -28.34 10.68 16.89
N ASP A 199 -28.62 9.87 17.91
CA ASP A 199 -27.61 9.03 18.59
C ASP A 199 -27.00 7.95 17.69
N ILE A 200 -27.68 7.63 16.58
CA ILE A 200 -27.30 6.58 15.64
C ILE A 200 -27.51 7.12 14.21
N PRO A 201 -26.53 6.95 13.30
CA PRO A 201 -26.70 7.35 11.91
C PRO A 201 -27.79 6.55 11.18
N PRO A 202 -28.48 7.17 10.19
CA PRO A 202 -29.43 6.49 9.31
C PRO A 202 -28.79 5.28 8.61
N GLY A 203 -29.57 4.19 8.47
CA GLY A 203 -29.14 2.99 7.75
C GLY A 203 -28.11 2.12 8.47
N TYR A 204 -27.58 2.53 9.63
CA TYR A 204 -26.63 1.73 10.40
C TYR A 204 -27.35 0.61 11.18
N PHE A 205 -27.52 -0.54 10.55
CA PHE A 205 -27.97 -1.76 11.21
C PHE A 205 -26.75 -2.55 11.66
N ARG A 206 -26.53 -2.70 12.97
CA ARG A 206 -25.68 -3.79 13.48
C ARG A 206 -26.47 -5.08 13.35
N PRO A 207 -26.05 -6.08 12.53
CA PRO A 207 -26.55 -7.42 12.75
C PRO A 207 -26.13 -7.80 14.17
N ARG A 208 -27.11 -8.08 15.06
CA ARG A 208 -26.80 -8.75 16.34
C ARG A 208 -26.06 -10.03 15.97
N ARG A 209 -24.73 -10.07 16.15
CA ARG A 209 -23.96 -11.28 15.92
C ARG A 209 -24.45 -12.34 16.91
N ASN A 210 -25.29 -13.25 16.42
CA ASN A 210 -25.27 -14.62 16.89
C ASN A 210 -23.86 -15.12 16.59
N VAL A 211 -22.98 -15.05 17.59
CA VAL A 211 -21.66 -15.68 17.53
C VAL A 211 -21.92 -17.19 17.42
N ARG A 212 -22.10 -17.68 16.20
CA ARG A 212 -21.89 -19.09 15.90
C ARG A 212 -20.40 -19.30 16.07
N ARG A 213 -20.03 -19.68 17.28
CA ARG A 213 -18.72 -20.19 17.66
C ARG A 213 -18.49 -21.42 16.78
N TYR A 214 -17.84 -21.24 15.63
CA TYR A 214 -17.37 -22.38 14.85
C TYR A 214 -16.33 -23.13 15.69
N PRO A 215 -16.36 -24.48 15.74
CA PRO A 215 -15.38 -25.24 16.48
C PRO A 215 -13.98 -25.00 15.89
N SER A 216 -13.04 -24.77 16.78
CA SER A 216 -11.61 -24.55 16.58
C SER A 216 -10.92 -25.74 15.89
N TRP A 217 -11.07 -25.90 14.57
CA TRP A 217 -10.24 -26.81 13.77
C TRP A 217 -10.08 -26.31 12.32
N SER A 218 -9.27 -25.26 12.14
CA SER A 218 -8.49 -25.03 10.91
C SER A 218 -7.51 -23.90 11.17
N GLU A 219 -6.27 -24.26 11.46
CA GLU A 219 -5.11 -23.35 11.55
C GLU A 219 -4.61 -23.00 10.14
N GLU A 220 -5.52 -22.65 9.25
CA GLU A 220 -5.23 -22.07 7.94
C GLU A 220 -6.11 -20.84 7.80
N VAL A 221 -5.49 -19.68 8.04
CA VAL A 221 -6.09 -18.37 7.83
C VAL A 221 -6.33 -18.21 6.34
N THR A 222 -7.48 -18.67 5.85
CA THR A 222 -8.03 -18.19 4.58
C THR A 222 -8.46 -16.74 4.80
N PRO A 223 -7.92 -15.73 4.08
CA PRO A 223 -8.36 -14.34 4.21
C PRO A 223 -9.70 -14.08 3.51
N ARG A 224 -10.59 -15.07 3.44
CA ARG A 224 -11.88 -14.96 2.75
C ARG A 224 -13.00 -14.85 3.76
N ALA A 225 -13.53 -13.63 3.84
CA ALA A 225 -14.83 -13.27 4.40
C ALA A 225 -15.00 -13.38 5.93
N THR A 226 -14.12 -12.74 6.69
CA THR A 226 -14.54 -12.18 7.98
C THR A 226 -15.01 -10.76 7.74
N ASN A 227 -16.32 -10.53 7.73
CA ASN A 227 -17.04 -9.24 7.84
C ASN A 227 -16.15 -7.98 8.06
N SER A 228 -15.43 -7.53 7.03
CA SER A 228 -14.45 -6.44 7.09
C SER A 228 -15.08 -5.07 6.95
N ASP A 229 -16.31 -5.00 6.45
CA ASP A 229 -17.02 -3.74 6.25
C ASP A 229 -17.46 -3.10 7.59
N ASP A 230 -17.61 -3.92 8.64
CA ASP A 230 -18.08 -3.49 9.96
C ASP A 230 -17.07 -2.59 10.73
N GLU A 231 -15.77 -2.58 10.36
CA GLU A 231 -14.73 -1.83 11.07
C GLU A 231 -14.31 -0.53 10.38
N ARG A 232 -14.71 -0.31 9.11
CA ARG A 232 -14.33 0.88 8.33
C ARG A 232 -15.05 2.14 8.81
N TRP A 233 -16.24 1.99 9.40
CA TRP A 233 -17.12 3.09 9.71
C TRP A 233 -17.45 3.16 11.21
N SER A 234 -17.36 4.36 11.79
CA SER A 234 -17.78 4.61 13.16
C SER A 234 -19.21 5.14 13.21
N ALA A 235 -20.10 4.39 13.85
CA ALA A 235 -21.45 4.86 14.17
C ALA A 235 -21.50 5.80 15.39
N ARG A 236 -20.35 6.17 15.95
CA ARG A 236 -20.25 7.02 17.15
C ARG A 236 -19.70 8.41 16.85
N SER A 237 -18.83 8.50 15.85
CA SER A 237 -18.16 9.74 15.53
C SER A 237 -17.68 9.81 14.09
N GLN A 238 -17.58 11.01 13.54
CA GLN A 238 -16.98 11.27 12.22
C GLN A 238 -15.99 12.44 12.31
N TRP A 239 -14.91 12.40 11.51
CA TRP A 239 -14.10 13.59 11.28
C TRP A 239 -14.91 14.64 10.52
N LEU A 240 -14.64 15.91 10.82
CA LEU A 240 -15.32 17.04 10.18
C LEU A 240 -14.56 17.45 8.92
N PRO A 241 -15.25 17.63 7.77
CA PRO A 241 -14.59 18.04 6.54
C PRO A 241 -14.16 19.51 6.62
N CYS A 242 -13.13 19.83 5.83
CA CYS A 242 -12.82 21.20 5.44
C CYS A 242 -13.19 21.35 3.95
N GLU A 243 -14.13 22.24 3.66
CA GLU A 243 -14.59 22.50 2.31
C GLU A 243 -13.58 23.37 1.55
N VAL A 244 -13.30 22.98 0.30
CA VAL A 244 -12.34 23.61 -0.58
C VAL A 244 -12.96 23.77 -1.97
N ASP A 245 -12.95 25.00 -2.49
CA ASP A 245 -13.48 25.32 -3.81
C ASP A 245 -12.35 25.74 -4.75
N PHE A 246 -12.44 25.35 -6.02
CA PHE A 246 -11.59 25.93 -7.07
C PHE A 246 -11.98 27.39 -7.30
N ILE A 247 -10.98 28.26 -7.42
CA ILE A 247 -11.23 29.70 -7.63
C ILE A 247 -11.72 29.95 -9.06
N ASN A 248 -11.21 29.17 -10.02
CA ASN A 248 -11.49 29.31 -11.44
C ASN A 248 -12.02 27.98 -12.01
N ASN A 249 -12.62 28.02 -13.20
CA ASN A 249 -13.07 26.82 -13.92
C ASN A 249 -11.91 25.95 -14.46
N SER A 250 -10.67 26.42 -14.33
CA SER A 250 -9.45 25.75 -14.79
C SER A 250 -8.25 26.16 -13.93
N GLY A 251 -7.26 25.29 -13.83
CA GLY A 251 -6.06 25.50 -13.01
C GLY A 251 -6.17 24.81 -11.64
N THR A 252 -5.18 25.07 -10.78
CA THR A 252 -5.04 24.41 -9.48
C THR A 252 -5.37 25.32 -8.29
N ASP A 253 -5.65 26.60 -8.54
CA ASP A 253 -5.91 27.55 -7.46
C ASP A 253 -7.21 27.23 -6.72
N VAL A 254 -7.08 27.09 -5.40
CA VAL A 254 -8.18 26.72 -4.51
C VAL A 254 -8.34 27.73 -3.38
N ARG A 255 -9.51 27.71 -2.77
CA ARG A 255 -9.86 28.50 -1.59
C ARG A 255 -10.61 27.63 -0.58
N ILE A 256 -10.20 27.71 0.68
CA ILE A 256 -10.90 27.10 1.80
C ILE A 256 -12.14 27.95 2.11
N THR A 257 -13.31 27.31 2.14
CA THR A 257 -14.60 27.99 2.29
C THR A 257 -15.29 27.70 3.61
N SER A 258 -14.85 26.67 4.35
CA SER A 258 -15.25 26.39 5.74
C SER A 258 -14.08 26.49 6.72
N TYR A 259 -14.34 26.30 8.01
CA TYR A 259 -13.26 26.18 9.00
C TYR A 259 -12.48 24.87 8.80
N VAL A 260 -11.19 24.89 9.15
CA VAL A 260 -10.38 23.69 9.39
C VAL A 260 -10.54 23.30 10.84
N ASN A 261 -10.82 22.02 11.10
CA ASN A 261 -11.04 21.52 12.45
C ASN A 261 -9.82 21.78 13.35
N ASN A 262 -10.07 22.14 14.62
CA ASN A 262 -9.05 22.59 15.58
C ASN A 262 -8.25 23.87 15.18
N LEU A 263 -8.59 24.56 14.08
CA LEU A 263 -7.85 25.75 13.64
C LEU A 263 -8.69 27.04 13.72
N HIS A 264 -8.25 27.99 14.55
CA HIS A 264 -9.01 29.22 14.78
C HIS A 264 -9.06 30.13 13.52
N PRO A 265 -10.25 30.50 13.00
CA PRO A 265 -10.39 31.14 11.69
C PRO A 265 -9.84 32.57 11.61
N ILE A 266 -9.84 33.33 12.73
CA ILE A 266 -9.27 34.69 12.80
C ILE A 266 -7.79 34.68 13.15
N ARG A 267 -7.41 34.07 14.29
CA ARG A 267 -6.02 34.07 14.79
C ARG A 267 -5.05 33.39 13.82
N SER A 268 -5.49 32.31 13.18
CA SER A 268 -4.67 31.53 12.25
C SER A 268 -5.00 31.83 10.79
N ARG A 269 -5.57 33.00 10.48
CA ARG A 269 -6.04 33.34 9.12
C ARG A 269 -4.93 33.21 8.06
N ALA A 270 -3.69 33.56 8.40
CA ALA A 270 -2.55 33.40 7.50
C ALA A 270 -2.31 31.93 7.11
N LEU A 271 -2.45 31.00 8.06
CA LEU A 271 -2.23 29.57 7.82
C LEU A 271 -3.27 28.98 6.86
N TYR A 272 -4.52 29.48 6.85
CA TYR A 272 -5.51 29.06 5.84
C TYR A 272 -4.98 29.30 4.42
N GLY A 273 -4.41 30.48 4.15
CA GLY A 273 -3.82 30.79 2.85
C GLY A 273 -2.59 29.93 2.51
N THR A 274 -1.80 29.56 3.51
CA THR A 274 -0.68 28.62 3.33
C THR A 274 -1.16 27.21 3.01
N ILE A 275 -2.24 26.73 3.65
CA ILE A 275 -2.87 25.43 3.33
C ILE A 275 -3.47 25.44 1.92
N GLU A 276 -4.11 26.55 1.50
CA GLU A 276 -4.62 26.70 0.13
C GLU A 276 -3.50 26.56 -0.91
N LYS A 277 -2.35 27.20 -0.69
CA LYS A 277 -1.16 27.05 -1.55
C LYS A 277 -0.67 25.59 -1.57
N LEU A 278 -0.59 24.94 -0.41
CA LEU A 278 -0.19 23.54 -0.29
C LEU A 278 -1.11 22.62 -1.11
N ILE A 279 -2.43 22.79 -0.99
CA ILE A 279 -3.41 22.02 -1.76
C ILE A 279 -3.26 22.30 -3.25
N SER A 280 -3.19 23.58 -3.66
CA SER A 280 -3.02 23.98 -5.07
C SER A 280 -1.81 23.30 -5.71
N GLN A 281 -0.65 23.34 -5.03
CA GLN A 281 0.57 22.71 -5.55
C GLN A 281 0.55 21.17 -5.53
N SER A 282 -0.31 20.56 -4.72
CA SER A 282 -0.43 19.10 -4.62
C SER A 282 -1.30 18.49 -5.73
N ILE A 283 -2.13 19.30 -6.41
CA ILE A 283 -3.08 18.80 -7.42
C ILE A 283 -2.37 18.16 -8.61
N GLU A 284 -1.32 18.79 -9.16
CA GLU A 284 -0.60 18.20 -10.30
C GLU A 284 0.17 16.92 -9.92
N PRO A 285 0.91 16.86 -8.79
CA PRO A 285 1.42 15.60 -8.26
C PRO A 285 0.34 14.53 -8.09
N TRP A 286 -0.83 14.88 -7.56
CA TRP A 286 -1.95 13.94 -7.41
C TRP A 286 -2.45 13.40 -8.75
N ASN A 287 -2.52 14.23 -9.80
CA ASN A 287 -2.90 13.79 -11.14
C ASN A 287 -1.97 12.70 -11.70
N GLN A 288 -0.71 12.65 -11.25
CA GLN A 288 0.28 11.66 -11.71
C GLN A 288 0.13 10.29 -11.02
N ILE A 289 -0.47 10.22 -9.83
CA ILE A 289 -0.48 8.99 -9.00
C ILE A 289 -1.87 8.49 -8.65
N LEU A 290 -2.88 9.37 -8.62
CA LEU A 290 -4.24 8.94 -8.31
C LEU A 290 -4.79 8.12 -9.47
N ILE A 291 -5.27 6.92 -9.14
CA ILE A 291 -5.81 5.97 -10.11
C ILE A 291 -7.32 5.98 -10.06
N LYS A 292 -7.95 5.73 -11.21
CA LYS A 292 -9.38 5.44 -11.30
C LYS A 292 -9.57 4.01 -11.77
N GLN A 293 -10.50 3.30 -11.13
CA GLN A 293 -10.76 1.89 -11.38
C GLN A 293 -9.48 1.04 -11.22
N ASN A 294 -9.36 -0.04 -11.98
CA ASN A 294 -8.24 -0.99 -11.88
C ASN A 294 -7.09 -0.67 -12.84
N ARG A 295 -6.86 0.61 -13.17
CA ARG A 295 -5.82 1.04 -14.11
C ARG A 295 -4.65 1.66 -13.37
N GLY A 296 -3.68 0.82 -13.02
CA GLY A 296 -2.39 1.30 -12.51
C GLY A 296 -1.66 2.17 -13.54
N HIS A 297 -0.87 3.15 -13.06
CA HIS A 297 -0.13 4.06 -13.93
C HIS A 297 1.11 3.43 -14.56
N THR A 298 1.74 2.47 -13.89
CA THR A 298 3.03 1.92 -14.31
C THR A 298 3.01 0.39 -14.31
N PRO A 299 3.45 -0.27 -15.40
CA PRO A 299 3.58 -1.72 -15.41
C PRO A 299 4.63 -2.21 -14.40
N ILE A 300 4.48 -3.44 -13.92
CA ILE A 300 5.54 -4.10 -13.14
C ILE A 300 6.77 -4.37 -14.02
N ARG A 301 7.97 -4.29 -13.43
CA ARG A 301 9.26 -4.52 -14.10
C ARG A 301 9.56 -6.01 -14.26
N ILE A 302 9.03 -6.83 -13.35
CA ILE A 302 9.30 -8.27 -13.29
C ILE A 302 7.99 -9.03 -13.18
N ARG A 303 7.45 -9.47 -14.32
CA ARG A 303 6.21 -10.25 -14.38
C ARG A 303 6.49 -11.75 -14.34
N THR A 304 6.07 -12.41 -13.26
CA THR A 304 6.18 -13.88 -13.10
C THR A 304 5.05 -14.41 -12.23
N TYR A 305 4.64 -15.66 -12.45
CA TYR A 305 3.64 -16.37 -11.63
C TYR A 305 4.24 -17.55 -10.86
N GLY A 306 5.57 -17.66 -10.84
CA GLY A 306 6.30 -18.69 -10.12
C GLY A 306 7.73 -18.27 -9.83
N VAL A 307 8.42 -19.16 -9.12
CA VAL A 307 9.86 -19.06 -8.82
C VAL A 307 10.50 -20.41 -9.08
N GLU A 308 11.71 -20.41 -9.61
CA GLU A 308 12.51 -21.62 -9.76
C GLU A 308 13.28 -21.87 -8.45
N PRO A 309 13.17 -23.07 -7.84
CA PRO A 309 14.04 -23.41 -6.73
C PRO A 309 15.47 -23.53 -7.24
N ASP A 310 16.42 -23.00 -6.47
CA ASP A 310 17.85 -23.06 -6.82
C ASP A 310 18.44 -24.47 -6.56
N ASN A 311 17.79 -25.23 -5.67
CA ASN A 311 18.16 -26.60 -5.31
C ASN A 311 17.05 -27.57 -5.69
N GLU A 312 17.33 -28.46 -6.65
CA GLU A 312 16.45 -29.57 -6.99
C GLU A 312 16.50 -30.62 -5.87
N ARG A 313 15.33 -31.17 -5.48
CA ARG A 313 15.26 -32.38 -4.66
C ARG A 313 15.98 -33.51 -5.41
N PRO A 314 16.64 -34.48 -4.71
CA PRO A 314 17.17 -35.66 -5.37
C PRO A 314 16.11 -36.28 -6.29
N LYS A 315 16.40 -36.34 -7.60
CA LYS A 315 15.40 -36.70 -8.63
C LYS A 315 14.80 -38.09 -8.42
N TRP A 316 15.57 -38.99 -7.81
CA TRP A 316 15.14 -40.34 -7.48
C TRP A 316 14.10 -40.38 -6.35
N ALA A 317 14.06 -39.38 -5.47
CA ALA A 317 13.27 -39.38 -4.25
C ALA A 317 11.83 -38.90 -4.48
N THR A 318 11.13 -39.40 -5.51
CA THR A 318 9.71 -39.08 -5.75
C THR A 318 8.82 -39.69 -4.65
N TRP A 319 7.60 -39.14 -4.48
CA TRP A 319 6.67 -39.64 -3.47
C TRP A 319 6.36 -41.14 -3.66
N ASP A 320 6.11 -41.56 -4.90
CA ASP A 320 5.83 -42.95 -5.23
C ASP A 320 7.03 -43.88 -4.96
N ASN A 321 8.25 -43.41 -5.24
CA ASN A 321 9.44 -44.21 -5.02
C ASN A 321 9.71 -44.41 -3.52
N LEU A 322 9.64 -43.33 -2.73
CA LEU A 322 9.83 -43.41 -1.28
C LEU A 322 8.77 -44.28 -0.62
N ARG A 323 7.51 -44.20 -1.06
CA ARG A 323 6.43 -45.04 -0.54
C ARG A 323 6.64 -46.52 -0.86
N LYS A 324 7.18 -46.85 -2.04
CA LYS A 324 7.58 -48.23 -2.39
C LYS A 324 8.71 -48.72 -1.50
N LEU A 325 9.74 -47.91 -1.28
CA LEU A 325 10.86 -48.26 -0.40
C LEU A 325 10.39 -48.50 1.05
N GLU A 326 9.50 -47.67 1.57
CA GLU A 326 8.97 -47.83 2.93
C GLU A 326 8.08 -49.08 3.10
N SER A 327 7.55 -49.64 2.00
CA SER A 327 6.71 -50.86 2.04
C SER A 327 7.51 -52.15 2.28
N ASP A 328 8.81 -52.15 1.98
CA ASP A 328 9.73 -53.25 2.26
C ASP A 328 11.04 -52.71 2.87
N ARG A 329 11.00 -52.49 4.19
CA ARG A 329 12.13 -51.93 4.96
C ARG A 329 13.27 -52.91 5.18
N SER A 330 13.08 -54.18 4.85
CA SER A 330 14.11 -55.21 4.97
C SER A 330 15.06 -55.22 3.77
N ASN A 331 14.62 -54.58 2.67
CA ASN A 331 15.30 -54.53 1.40
C ASN A 331 16.62 -53.74 1.46
N THR A 332 17.61 -54.20 0.70
CA THR A 332 18.87 -53.48 0.51
C THR A 332 18.63 -52.08 -0.05
N ALA A 333 17.69 -51.92 -0.99
CA ALA A 333 17.35 -50.64 -1.59
C ALA A 333 16.79 -49.63 -0.57
N PHE A 334 16.09 -50.09 0.48
CA PHE A 334 15.63 -49.22 1.56
C PHE A 334 16.80 -48.70 2.40
N LYS A 335 17.78 -49.58 2.71
CA LYS A 335 18.98 -49.19 3.47
C LYS A 335 19.84 -48.19 2.69
N GLU A 336 20.06 -48.45 1.40
CA GLU A 336 20.77 -47.53 0.49
C GLU A 336 20.08 -46.16 0.44
N ALA A 337 18.75 -46.14 0.29
CA ALA A 337 18.00 -44.89 0.30
C ALA A 337 18.08 -44.14 1.64
N VAL A 338 18.10 -44.85 2.78
CA VAL A 338 18.29 -44.24 4.10
C VAL A 338 19.68 -43.60 4.22
N ASP A 339 20.72 -44.25 3.71
CA ASP A 339 22.08 -43.72 3.74
C ASP A 339 22.22 -42.48 2.84
N GLU A 340 21.67 -42.50 1.62
CA GLU A 340 21.61 -41.31 0.76
C GLU A 340 20.84 -40.15 1.40
N ILE A 341 19.73 -40.45 2.12
CA ILE A 341 18.99 -39.42 2.84
C ILE A 341 19.85 -38.87 3.98
N LYS A 342 20.58 -39.70 4.74
CA LYS A 342 21.48 -39.23 5.81
C LYS A 342 22.56 -38.29 5.26
N GLU A 343 23.14 -38.60 4.11
CA GLU A 343 24.09 -37.70 3.43
C GLU A 343 23.44 -36.37 3.05
N TYR A 344 22.23 -36.40 2.49
CA TYR A 344 21.48 -35.19 2.17
C TYR A 344 21.11 -34.37 3.43
N LEU A 345 20.73 -35.05 4.52
CA LEU A 345 20.46 -34.42 5.82
C LEU A 345 21.70 -33.82 6.46
N ALA A 346 22.90 -34.30 6.14
CA ALA A 346 24.17 -33.78 6.62
C ALA A 346 24.63 -32.49 5.89
N LEU A 347 24.00 -32.13 4.76
CA LEU A 347 24.34 -30.90 4.04
C LEU A 347 24.21 -29.65 4.94
N PRO A 348 25.15 -28.69 4.86
CA PRO A 348 25.15 -27.51 5.73
C PRO A 348 23.90 -26.65 5.46
N GLU A 349 23.18 -26.32 6.53
CA GLU A 349 21.99 -25.47 6.46
C GLU A 349 22.39 -24.00 6.48
N LYS A 350 21.79 -23.18 5.61
CA LYS A 350 21.86 -21.72 5.71
C LYS A 350 20.86 -21.31 6.81
N LEU A 351 21.30 -21.28 8.05
CA LEU A 351 20.48 -20.89 9.20
C LEU A 351 20.17 -19.38 9.15
N GLU A 352 19.17 -18.99 8.38
CA GLU A 352 18.52 -17.69 8.54
C GLU A 352 17.22 -17.85 9.34
N GLY A 353 17.35 -17.81 10.66
CA GLY A 353 16.34 -17.25 11.57
C GLY A 353 14.96 -17.91 11.69
N ARG A 354 14.69 -19.08 11.12
CA ARG A 354 13.45 -19.84 11.39
C ARG A 354 13.78 -21.12 12.14
N GLU A 355 13.25 -21.28 13.35
CA GLU A 355 13.06 -22.59 13.98
C GLU A 355 12.12 -23.39 13.07
N GLY A 356 12.67 -24.05 12.06
CA GLY A 356 11.90 -24.89 11.14
C GLY A 356 11.50 -26.21 11.81
N ASP A 357 10.38 -26.80 11.36
CA ASP A 357 9.88 -28.11 11.81
C ASP A 357 11.02 -29.10 12.05
N GLN A 358 11.14 -29.65 13.25
CA GLN A 358 12.20 -30.60 13.57
C GLN A 358 12.02 -31.89 12.76
N ILE A 359 13.14 -32.42 12.24
CA ILE A 359 13.15 -33.77 11.67
C ILE A 359 13.01 -34.74 12.83
N SER A 360 12.00 -35.61 12.79
CA SER A 360 11.79 -36.60 13.85
C SER A 360 13.05 -37.45 14.03
N PRO A 361 13.54 -37.72 15.25
CA PRO A 361 14.69 -38.59 15.46
C PRO A 361 14.43 -40.04 15.00
N THR A 362 13.16 -40.42 14.83
CA THR A 362 12.72 -41.75 14.41
C THR A 362 12.24 -41.80 12.96
N TRP A 363 12.58 -40.80 12.14
CA TRP A 363 12.14 -40.67 10.75
C TRP A 363 12.41 -41.92 9.87
N GLU A 364 13.46 -42.69 10.16
CA GLU A 364 13.79 -43.95 9.46
C GLU A 364 12.72 -45.03 9.67
N THR A 365 11.97 -44.95 10.76
CA THR A 365 11.01 -45.97 11.20
C THR A 365 9.55 -45.53 11.10
N GLU A 366 9.30 -44.28 10.74
CA GLU A 366 7.95 -43.72 10.62
C GLU A 366 7.38 -43.94 9.21
N ASN A 367 6.07 -44.17 9.11
CA ASN A 367 5.39 -44.21 7.81
C ASN A 367 5.38 -42.79 7.20
N GLY A 368 5.87 -42.63 5.97
CA GLY A 368 6.12 -41.34 5.34
C GLY A 368 7.34 -40.59 5.90
N GLY A 369 8.12 -41.22 6.78
CA GLY A 369 9.24 -40.60 7.47
C GLY A 369 10.39 -40.21 6.53
N LEU A 370 10.68 -41.01 5.50
CA LEU A 370 11.71 -40.69 4.49
C LEU A 370 11.35 -39.41 3.73
N SER A 371 10.08 -39.32 3.28
CA SER A 371 9.61 -38.16 2.52
C SER A 371 9.52 -36.91 3.40
N LYS A 372 9.10 -37.05 4.67
CA LYS A 372 9.02 -35.93 5.61
C LYS A 372 10.39 -35.37 5.94
N ALA A 373 11.37 -36.23 6.26
CA ALA A 373 12.74 -35.81 6.54
C ALA A 373 13.39 -35.09 5.35
N LEU A 374 13.30 -35.67 4.15
CA LEU A 374 13.81 -35.06 2.92
C LEU A 374 13.15 -33.72 2.62
N TYR A 375 11.82 -33.64 2.72
CA TYR A 375 11.08 -32.42 2.43
C TYR A 375 11.39 -31.31 3.43
N THR A 376 11.49 -31.64 4.72
CA THR A 376 11.90 -30.70 5.78
C THR A 376 13.32 -30.18 5.51
N LYS A 377 14.28 -31.06 5.19
CA LYS A 377 15.63 -30.64 4.84
C LYS A 377 15.67 -29.78 3.59
N TRP A 378 15.00 -30.19 2.52
CA TRP A 378 14.89 -29.42 1.29
C TRP A 378 14.30 -28.03 1.54
N LYS A 379 13.25 -27.91 2.36
CA LYS A 379 12.68 -26.62 2.77
C LYS A 379 13.69 -25.70 3.48
N ARG A 380 14.62 -26.27 4.24
CA ARG A 380 15.68 -25.53 4.95
C ARG A 380 16.87 -25.19 4.05
N LEU A 381 17.16 -26.04 3.06
CA LEU A 381 18.25 -25.82 2.10
C LEU A 381 17.83 -24.96 0.90
N ARG A 382 16.54 -24.90 0.55
CA ARG A 382 16.10 -24.22 -0.67
C ARG A 382 16.36 -22.72 -0.56
N THR A 383 17.09 -22.21 -1.55
CA THR A 383 17.07 -20.80 -1.92
C THR A 383 16.16 -20.63 -3.13
N TRP A 384 15.59 -19.45 -3.28
CA TRP A 384 14.79 -19.10 -4.45
C TRP A 384 15.67 -18.38 -5.45
N ARG A 385 15.69 -18.83 -6.70
CA ARG A 385 16.25 -18.03 -7.78
C ARG A 385 15.27 -16.89 -8.03
N HIS A 386 15.65 -15.70 -7.60
CA HIS A 386 14.82 -14.52 -7.82
C HIS A 386 14.76 -14.19 -9.32
N PRO A 387 13.58 -13.83 -9.86
CA PRO A 387 13.39 -13.48 -11.26
C PRO A 387 14.10 -12.16 -11.61
N GLU A 388 14.81 -12.10 -12.73
CA GLU A 388 15.59 -10.92 -13.14
C GLU A 388 14.79 -9.98 -14.06
N PRO A 389 14.89 -8.65 -13.90
CA PRO A 389 14.38 -7.72 -14.90
C PRO A 389 15.13 -7.90 -16.23
N GLY A 390 14.53 -7.48 -17.34
CA GLY A 390 15.11 -7.70 -18.68
C GLY A 390 14.95 -9.12 -19.23
N THR A 391 14.46 -10.08 -18.43
CA THR A 391 14.29 -11.49 -18.87
C THR A 391 13.09 -11.66 -19.80
N ALA A 392 11.95 -11.08 -19.43
CA ALA A 392 10.72 -11.20 -20.21
C ALA A 392 10.63 -10.14 -21.32
N PHE A 393 11.02 -8.90 -21.03
CA PHE A 393 10.95 -7.73 -21.89
C PHE A 393 12.05 -6.73 -21.54
N SER A 394 12.41 -5.85 -22.47
CA SER A 394 13.43 -4.82 -22.29
C SER A 394 12.90 -3.59 -21.52
N PHE A 395 13.81 -2.72 -21.08
CA PHE A 395 13.43 -1.43 -20.48
C PHE A 395 12.60 -0.57 -21.46
N ASP A 396 12.99 -0.52 -22.75
CA ASP A 396 12.27 0.26 -23.77
C ASP A 396 10.88 -0.29 -24.03
N ASP A 397 10.71 -1.62 -23.99
CA ASP A 397 9.39 -2.25 -24.07
C ASP A 397 8.53 -1.90 -22.86
N TRP A 398 9.10 -1.94 -21.65
CA TRP A 398 8.40 -1.55 -20.43
C TRP A 398 7.97 -0.09 -20.46
N LYS A 399 8.88 0.82 -20.84
CA LYS A 399 8.63 2.26 -20.96
C LYS A 399 7.51 2.56 -21.96
N ALA A 400 7.45 1.80 -23.06
CA ALA A 400 6.40 1.91 -24.06
C ALA A 400 5.10 1.15 -23.71
N GLY A 401 4.98 0.62 -22.48
CA GLY A 401 3.78 -0.10 -22.01
C GLY A 401 3.64 -1.54 -22.52
N ARG A 402 4.64 -2.09 -23.21
CA ARG A 402 4.67 -3.46 -23.76
C ARG A 402 5.19 -4.50 -22.76
N ALA A 403 4.83 -4.38 -21.48
CA ALA A 403 5.31 -5.22 -20.38
C ALA A 403 4.37 -6.43 -20.07
N GLY A 404 3.77 -7.03 -21.10
CA GLY A 404 2.78 -8.11 -20.94
C GLY A 404 3.39 -9.50 -20.74
N LYS A 405 4.63 -9.71 -21.20
CA LYS A 405 5.28 -11.03 -21.20
C LYS A 405 5.72 -11.45 -19.79
N THR A 406 5.60 -12.74 -19.52
CA THR A 406 5.92 -13.42 -18.25
C THR A 406 7.26 -14.15 -18.32
N ILE A 407 7.95 -14.27 -17.18
CA ILE A 407 9.12 -15.14 -17.03
C ILE A 407 8.66 -16.59 -16.84
N ILE A 408 7.76 -16.81 -15.88
CA ILE A 408 7.06 -18.07 -15.69
C ILE A 408 5.58 -17.82 -15.87
N ASP A 409 4.97 -18.58 -16.77
CA ASP A 409 3.55 -18.49 -17.07
C ASP A 409 2.69 -18.95 -15.90
N ARG A 410 1.51 -18.36 -15.80
CA ARG A 410 0.52 -18.77 -14.81
C ARG A 410 0.08 -20.19 -15.13
N LYS A 411 0.25 -21.12 -14.18
CA LYS A 411 -0.43 -22.42 -14.24
C LYS A 411 -1.92 -22.18 -14.04
N ILE A 412 -2.71 -22.49 -15.06
CA ILE A 412 -4.17 -22.47 -14.97
C ILE A 412 -4.59 -23.89 -14.60
N ASP A 413 -4.67 -24.15 -13.29
CA ASP A 413 -5.05 -25.47 -12.79
C ASP A 413 -6.58 -25.68 -12.84
N ASP A 414 -7.36 -24.62 -13.06
CA ASP A 414 -8.81 -24.66 -13.27
C ASP A 414 -9.25 -23.53 -14.24
N PRO A 415 -9.78 -23.86 -15.44
CA PRO A 415 -10.24 -22.86 -16.41
C PRO A 415 -11.38 -21.97 -15.90
N ASP A 416 -12.17 -22.46 -14.92
CA ASP A 416 -13.37 -21.77 -14.41
C ASP A 416 -13.05 -20.79 -13.27
N PHE A 417 -11.84 -20.81 -12.71
CA PHE A 417 -11.38 -19.83 -11.72
C PHE A 417 -11.03 -18.45 -12.31
N ASN A 418 -11.24 -18.27 -13.62
CA ASN A 418 -10.81 -17.11 -14.38
C ASN A 418 -11.94 -16.10 -14.66
N THR A 419 -12.82 -15.88 -13.69
CA THR A 419 -13.80 -14.79 -13.73
C THR A 419 -13.71 -13.98 -12.45
N CYS A 420 -12.96 -12.87 -12.47
CA CYS A 420 -13.20 -11.66 -11.64
C CYS A 420 -12.10 -10.59 -11.81
N HIS A 421 -10.92 -10.93 -12.34
CA HIS A 421 -9.84 -9.97 -12.55
C HIS A 421 -9.31 -10.06 -13.99
N ASN A 422 -10.18 -9.78 -14.95
CA ASN A 422 -9.75 -9.48 -16.31
C ASN A 422 -9.37 -8.00 -16.38
N PHE A 423 -8.19 -7.76 -16.97
CA PHE A 423 -7.38 -6.54 -17.02
C PHE A 423 -8.08 -5.31 -17.61
#